data_AF-A0A7I8WZ83-F1
#
_entry.id   AF-A0A7I8WZ83-F1
#
_cell.length_a   1.000
_cell.length_b   1.000
_cell.length_c   1.000
_cell.angle_alpha   90.00
_cell.angle_beta   90.00
_cell.angle_gamma   90.00
#
_symmetry.space_group_name_H-M   'P 1'
#
loop_
_entity.id
_entity.type
_entity.pdbx_description
1 polymer ?
#
loop_
_entity_poly.entity_id
_entity_poly.type
_entity_poly.pdbx_seq_one_letter_code
_entity_poly.pdbx_strand_id
1 'polypeptide(L)'
;MHCALATSLGNVGVFFTIHDFDKIPEVDEKLWSNNQILQATNVLFDQNVGQKYVSKNFEEADALLRYKTRFTYFTVMVLADDYSLLEKDVNRGNGSCLLVCERFDAIFNASVGHLYSNWYYSMSTKMIQVETSLKELLILAVREIHMHPDLLEDMKWLNYYTRALEPVRNFFLFKDIKIF
;
A
#
# COMPACT_ATOMS: atom_id res chain seq x y z
N MET A 1 35.44 35.00 5.11
CA MET A 1 34.65 36.18 5.54
C MET A 1 34.04 36.80 4.29
N HIS A 2 32.75 36.55 4.04
CA HIS A 2 31.72 37.45 3.49
C HIS A 2 30.53 36.60 3.03
N CYS A 3 29.45 36.70 3.81
CA CYS A 3 28.09 36.31 3.45
C CYS A 3 27.54 37.24 2.36
N ALA A 4 26.64 36.68 1.54
CA ALA A 4 25.47 37.42 1.05
C ALA A 4 24.25 36.47 1.08
N LEU A 5 23.34 36.74 2.02
CA LEU A 5 21.89 36.45 1.96
C LEU A 5 21.27 37.50 1.01
N ALA A 6 20.15 37.33 0.30
CA ALA A 6 18.93 36.60 0.62
C ALA A 6 18.04 36.35 -0.62
N THR A 7 17.33 35.22 -0.57
CA THR A 7 15.89 34.98 -0.87
C THR A 7 15.25 35.34 -2.20
N SER A 8 14.64 34.32 -2.85
CA SER A 8 13.17 34.24 -2.99
C SER A 8 12.73 32.91 -3.63
N LEU A 9 12.10 32.07 -2.80
CA LEU A 9 10.89 31.24 -3.03
C LEU A 9 10.79 30.31 -4.25
N GLY A 10 10.55 29.03 -3.93
CA GLY A 10 9.52 28.27 -4.65
C GLY A 10 10.01 27.10 -5.48
N ASN A 11 10.60 26.08 -4.84
CA ASN A 11 10.43 24.69 -5.24
C ASN A 11 11.09 23.78 -4.20
N VAL A 12 10.36 23.49 -3.12
CA VAL A 12 10.66 22.32 -2.31
C VAL A 12 10.11 21.11 -3.08
N GLY A 13 10.76 20.78 -4.19
CA GLY A 13 10.60 19.48 -4.83
C GLY A 13 11.34 18.48 -3.97
N VAL A 14 10.68 17.91 -2.97
CA VAL A 14 11.17 16.69 -2.34
C VAL A 14 11.03 15.58 -3.39
N PHE A 15 12.05 15.44 -4.22
CA PHE A 15 12.24 14.23 -5.01
C PHE A 15 12.57 13.10 -4.04
N PHE A 16 11.57 12.32 -3.66
CA PHE A 16 11.84 11.00 -3.09
C PHE A 16 12.41 10.13 -4.21
N THR A 17 13.73 10.02 -4.24
CA THR A 17 14.42 8.95 -4.98
C THR A 17 13.88 7.63 -4.43
N ILE A 18 13.05 6.93 -5.20
CA ILE A 18 12.63 5.56 -4.90
C ILE A 18 13.91 4.72 -4.98
N HIS A 19 14.46 4.38 -3.82
CA HIS A 19 15.54 3.41 -3.74
C HIS A 19 15.01 2.07 -4.30
N ASP A 20 15.73 1.46 -5.25
CA ASP A 20 15.39 0.16 -5.88
C ASP A 20 15.09 -0.97 -4.87
N PHE A 21 15.47 -0.80 -3.60
CA PHE A 21 15.23 -1.73 -2.51
C PHE A 21 13.76 -1.93 -2.12
N ASP A 22 12.84 -1.01 -2.46
CA ASP A 22 11.41 -1.12 -2.11
C ASP A 22 10.51 -1.63 -3.24
N LYS A 23 11.09 -2.01 -4.38
CA LYS A 23 10.31 -2.62 -5.47
C LYS A 23 9.93 -4.06 -5.14
N ILE A 24 8.83 -4.50 -5.72
CA ILE A 24 8.44 -5.91 -5.78
C ILE A 24 8.93 -6.47 -7.12
N PRO A 25 9.67 -7.61 -7.14
CA PRO A 25 10.14 -8.19 -8.39
C PRO A 25 8.97 -8.53 -9.33
N GLU A 26 9.22 -8.48 -10.63
CA GLU A 26 8.28 -8.90 -11.69
C GLU A 26 6.99 -8.07 -11.80
N VAL A 27 6.79 -7.04 -10.97
CA VAL A 27 5.71 -6.07 -11.12
C VAL A 27 5.96 -5.18 -12.35
N ASP A 28 4.98 -5.13 -13.25
CA ASP A 28 4.98 -4.16 -14.36
C ASP A 28 4.57 -2.78 -13.85
N GLU A 29 5.56 -1.99 -13.45
CA GLU A 29 5.37 -0.63 -12.94
C GLU A 29 4.58 0.29 -13.90
N LYS A 30 4.61 0.06 -15.22
CA LYS A 30 3.82 0.86 -16.18
C LYS A 30 2.34 0.50 -16.15
N LEU A 31 2.04 -0.79 -16.00
CA LEU A 31 0.66 -1.26 -15.87
C LEU A 31 0.04 -0.73 -14.59
N TRP A 32 0.82 -0.75 -13.49
CA TRP A 32 0.40 -0.32 -12.17
C TRP A 32 0.35 1.20 -12.03
N SER A 33 1.27 1.97 -12.62
CA SER A 33 1.25 3.44 -12.55
C SER A 33 0.02 4.08 -13.20
N ASN A 34 -0.60 3.39 -14.16
CA ASN A 34 -1.79 3.87 -14.87
C ASN A 34 -3.11 3.50 -14.17
N ASN A 35 -3.05 2.71 -13.11
CA ASN A 35 -4.22 2.24 -12.38
C ASN A 35 -4.65 3.27 -11.32
N GLN A 36 -5.93 3.70 -11.35
CA GLN A 36 -6.39 4.83 -10.53
C GLN A 36 -6.47 4.47 -9.05
N ILE A 37 -6.83 3.23 -8.72
CA ILE A 37 -6.87 2.80 -7.32
C ILE A 37 -5.48 2.75 -6.68
N LEU A 38 -4.41 2.43 -7.44
CA LEU A 38 -3.05 2.55 -6.92
C LEU A 38 -2.68 4.01 -6.62
N GLN A 39 -3.05 4.94 -7.52
CA GLN A 39 -2.80 6.37 -7.32
C GLN A 39 -3.57 6.89 -6.09
N ALA A 40 -4.86 6.57 -5.98
CA ALA A 40 -5.68 6.91 -4.82
C ALA A 40 -5.09 6.34 -3.52
N THR A 41 -4.71 5.07 -3.52
CA THR A 41 -4.09 4.41 -2.36
C THR A 41 -2.77 5.07 -1.97
N ASN A 42 -1.95 5.47 -2.95
CA ASN A 42 -0.70 6.21 -2.67
C ASN A 42 -0.96 7.58 -2.03
N VAL A 43 -1.99 8.30 -2.46
CA VAL A 43 -2.37 9.58 -1.85
C VAL A 43 -2.85 9.36 -0.41
N LEU A 44 -3.69 8.37 -0.17
CA LEU A 44 -4.15 8.00 1.18
C LEU A 44 -2.97 7.57 2.07
N PHE A 45 -1.98 6.89 1.50
CA PHE A 45 -0.75 6.52 2.18
C PHE A 45 0.03 7.76 2.65
N ASP A 46 0.23 8.73 1.75
CA ASP A 46 0.94 9.97 2.09
C ASP A 46 0.21 10.78 3.16
N GLN A 47 -1.12 10.79 3.12
CA GLN A 47 -1.94 11.39 4.17
C GLN A 47 -1.75 10.67 5.51
N ASN A 48 -1.75 9.33 5.53
CA ASN A 48 -1.54 8.54 6.73
C ASN A 48 -0.15 8.80 7.34
N VAL A 49 0.91 8.79 6.51
CA VAL A 49 2.27 9.16 6.92
C VAL A 49 2.30 10.58 7.54
N GLY A 50 1.66 11.55 6.88
CA GLY A 50 1.54 12.91 7.40
C GLY A 50 0.87 12.98 8.76
N GLN A 51 -0.21 12.21 8.98
CA GLN A 51 -0.88 12.12 10.28
C GLN A 51 0.03 11.55 11.36
N LYS A 52 0.88 10.55 11.04
CA LYS A 52 1.85 10.00 12.00
C LYS A 52 2.95 11.01 12.37
N TYR A 53 3.41 11.82 11.41
CA TYR A 53 4.32 12.93 11.73
C TYR A 53 3.66 13.97 12.66
N VAL A 54 2.40 14.34 12.39
CA VAL A 54 1.66 15.30 13.22
C VAL A 54 1.44 14.77 14.63
N SER A 55 1.15 13.48 14.78
CA SER A 55 1.00 12.83 16.09
C SER A 55 2.32 12.50 16.79
N LYS A 56 3.47 12.90 16.20
CA LYS A 56 4.84 12.65 16.68
C LYS A 56 5.21 11.18 16.76
N ASN A 57 4.52 10.31 16.03
CA ASN A 57 4.90 8.91 15.87
C ASN A 57 5.87 8.77 14.69
N PHE A 58 7.07 9.30 14.87
CA PHE A 58 8.09 9.37 13.82
C PHE A 58 8.58 8.00 13.39
N GLU A 59 8.67 7.05 14.31
CA GLU A 59 9.16 5.70 14.00
C GLU A 59 8.24 4.96 13.03
N GLU A 60 6.92 5.04 13.26
CA GLU A 60 5.93 4.45 12.36
C GLU A 60 5.85 5.22 11.03
N ALA A 61 5.94 6.57 11.06
CA ALA A 61 5.97 7.39 9.86
C ALA A 61 7.17 7.05 8.96
N ASP A 62 8.36 6.90 9.53
CA ASP A 62 9.58 6.55 8.80
C ASP A 62 9.51 5.11 8.27
N ALA A 63 8.91 4.18 9.02
CA ALA A 63 8.68 2.81 8.57
C ALA A 63 7.72 2.75 7.37
N LEU A 64 6.60 3.47 7.45
CA LEU A 64 5.65 3.62 6.35
C LEU A 64 6.35 4.23 5.11
N LEU A 65 7.05 5.36 5.28
CA LEU A 65 7.72 6.04 4.18
C LEU A 65 8.78 5.17 3.49
N ARG A 66 9.56 4.41 4.27
CA ARG A 66 10.63 3.56 3.76
C ARG A 66 10.12 2.39 2.91
N TYR A 67 8.93 1.88 3.22
CA TYR A 67 8.33 0.71 2.56
C TYR A 67 7.03 1.05 1.81
N LYS A 68 6.89 2.32 1.41
CA LYS A 68 5.68 2.87 0.82
C LYS A 68 5.19 2.03 -0.35
N THR A 69 6.05 1.71 -1.32
CA THR A 69 5.66 1.00 -2.54
C THR A 69 5.12 -0.38 -2.18
N ARG A 70 5.82 -1.13 -1.32
CA ARG A 70 5.36 -2.45 -0.87
C ARG A 70 4.06 -2.40 -0.10
N PHE A 71 3.89 -1.43 0.78
CA PHE A 71 2.67 -1.29 1.56
C PHE A 71 1.47 -0.86 0.70
N THR A 72 1.67 0.04 -0.26
CA THR A 72 0.61 0.37 -1.24
C THR A 72 0.21 -0.88 -2.02
N TYR A 73 1.18 -1.65 -2.56
CA TYR A 73 0.87 -2.90 -3.27
C TYR A 73 0.19 -3.93 -2.40
N PHE A 74 0.62 -4.09 -1.14
CA PHE A 74 -0.03 -4.96 -0.17
C PHE A 74 -1.48 -4.55 0.06
N THR A 75 -1.76 -3.27 0.28
CA THR A 75 -3.13 -2.75 0.46
C THR A 75 -4.00 -3.03 -0.75
N VAL A 76 -3.52 -2.75 -1.96
CA VAL A 76 -4.29 -3.03 -3.20
C VAL A 76 -4.51 -4.53 -3.38
N MET A 77 -3.51 -5.36 -3.06
CA MET A 77 -3.64 -6.82 -3.07
C MET A 77 -4.72 -7.30 -2.10
N VAL A 78 -4.78 -6.76 -0.87
CA VAL A 78 -5.82 -7.12 0.11
C VAL A 78 -7.20 -6.72 -0.39
N LEU A 79 -7.35 -5.50 -0.92
CA LEU A 79 -8.62 -5.03 -1.51
C LEU A 79 -9.08 -5.93 -2.67
N ALA A 80 -8.14 -6.46 -3.45
CA ALA A 80 -8.39 -7.29 -4.62
C ALA A 80 -8.42 -8.80 -4.33
N ASP A 81 -8.14 -9.25 -3.10
CA ASP A 81 -8.06 -10.68 -2.77
C ASP A 81 -9.40 -11.36 -3.03
N ASP A 82 -10.48 -10.79 -2.47
CA ASP A 82 -11.86 -11.19 -2.72
C ASP A 82 -12.70 -9.96 -3.06
N TYR A 83 -12.81 -9.69 -4.36
CA TYR A 83 -13.60 -8.58 -4.90
C TYR A 83 -15.06 -8.61 -4.42
N SER A 84 -15.63 -9.80 -4.17
CA SER A 84 -17.03 -9.91 -3.73
C SER A 84 -17.24 -9.35 -2.32
N LEU A 85 -16.22 -9.37 -1.46
CA LEU A 85 -16.26 -8.76 -0.14
C LEU A 85 -16.15 -7.24 -0.25
N LEU A 86 -15.23 -6.76 -1.08
CA LEU A 86 -15.07 -5.33 -1.35
C LEU A 86 -16.36 -4.72 -1.91
N GLU A 87 -16.96 -5.36 -2.90
CA GLU A 87 -18.21 -4.91 -3.52
C GLU A 87 -19.36 -4.83 -2.48
N LYS A 88 -19.42 -5.78 -1.53
CA LYS A 88 -20.40 -5.74 -0.44
C LYS A 88 -20.14 -4.58 0.52
N ASP A 89 -18.90 -4.37 0.97
CA ASP A 89 -18.53 -3.28 1.86
C ASP A 89 -18.82 -1.90 1.21
N VAL A 90 -18.55 -1.78 -0.08
CA VAL A 90 -18.79 -0.55 -0.85
C VAL A 90 -20.28 -0.31 -1.10
N ASN A 91 -21.01 -1.28 -1.65
CA ASN A 91 -22.38 -1.07 -2.13
C ASN A 91 -23.44 -1.29 -1.05
N ARG A 92 -23.22 -2.21 -0.10
CA ARG A 92 -24.17 -2.54 0.97
C ARG A 92 -23.73 -2.01 2.33
N GLY A 93 -22.43 -2.01 2.57
CA GLY A 93 -21.81 -1.46 3.78
C GLY A 93 -21.66 0.07 3.77
N ASN A 94 -22.04 0.74 2.68
CA ASN A 94 -21.95 2.19 2.52
C ASN A 94 -20.53 2.73 2.80
N GLY A 95 -19.52 2.03 2.27
CA GLY A 95 -18.11 2.35 2.49
C GLY A 95 -17.54 1.92 3.84
N SER A 96 -18.26 1.11 4.62
CA SER A 96 -17.74 0.53 5.87
C SER A 96 -16.88 -0.69 5.55
N CYS A 97 -15.59 -0.63 5.88
CA CYS A 97 -14.68 -1.77 5.78
C CYS A 97 -14.94 -2.75 6.93
N LEU A 98 -15.85 -3.70 6.72
CA LEU A 98 -16.17 -4.76 7.67
C LEU A 98 -15.60 -6.08 7.17
N LEU A 99 -16.06 -6.53 6.00
CA LEU A 99 -15.68 -7.82 5.43
C LEU A 99 -14.24 -7.83 4.94
N VAL A 100 -13.81 -6.76 4.26
CA VAL A 100 -12.43 -6.63 3.80
C VAL A 100 -11.47 -6.51 4.99
N CYS A 101 -11.86 -5.76 6.03
CA CYS A 101 -11.06 -5.59 7.23
C CYS A 101 -10.98 -6.84 8.11
N GLU A 102 -12.01 -7.70 8.11
CA GLU A 102 -11.94 -9.03 8.70
C GLU A 102 -10.99 -9.95 7.90
N ARG A 103 -11.07 -9.89 6.57
CA ARG A 103 -10.19 -10.65 5.68
C ARG A 103 -8.72 -10.23 5.79
N PHE A 104 -8.46 -8.95 6.04
CA PHE A 104 -7.12 -8.40 6.24
C PHE A 104 -6.34 -9.18 7.30
N ASP A 105 -6.94 -9.50 8.44
CA ASP A 105 -6.22 -10.15 9.55
C ASP A 105 -5.65 -11.53 9.12
N ALA A 106 -6.38 -12.28 8.30
CA ALA A 106 -5.91 -13.55 7.77
C ALA A 106 -4.77 -13.37 6.75
N ILE A 107 -4.91 -12.43 5.82
CA ILE A 107 -3.90 -12.14 4.79
C ILE A 107 -2.63 -11.58 5.42
N PHE A 108 -2.77 -10.69 6.40
CA PHE A 108 -1.66 -10.07 7.12
C PHE A 108 -0.83 -11.11 7.86
N ASN A 109 -1.48 -11.98 8.64
CA ASN A 109 -0.80 -13.06 9.35
C ASN A 109 -0.10 -14.04 8.40
N ALA A 110 -0.76 -14.42 7.29
CA ALA A 110 -0.14 -15.25 6.26
C ALA A 110 1.09 -14.57 5.65
N SER A 111 0.99 -13.26 5.38
CA SER A 111 2.08 -12.49 4.77
C SER A 111 3.28 -12.32 5.68
N VAL A 112 3.04 -11.97 6.95
CA VAL A 112 4.08 -11.87 7.97
C VAL A 112 4.79 -13.22 8.15
N GLY A 113 4.03 -14.31 8.27
CA GLY A 113 4.58 -15.65 8.39
C GLY A 113 5.40 -16.07 7.17
N HIS A 114 4.90 -15.79 5.97
CA HIS A 114 5.59 -16.04 4.71
C HIS A 114 6.92 -15.28 4.63
N LEU A 115 6.89 -13.96 4.83
CA LEU A 115 8.08 -13.10 4.79
C LEU A 115 9.13 -13.53 5.82
N TYR A 116 8.68 -13.87 7.04
CA TYR A 116 9.56 -14.40 8.07
C TYR A 116 10.22 -15.73 7.64
N SER A 117 9.44 -16.65 7.06
CA SER A 117 9.95 -17.96 6.60
C SER A 117 10.93 -17.88 5.43
N ASN A 118 10.84 -16.83 4.61
CA ASN A 118 11.71 -16.59 3.47
C ASN A 118 12.83 -15.57 3.78
N TRP A 119 13.20 -15.40 5.05
CA TRP A 119 14.33 -14.56 5.48
C TRP A 119 14.16 -13.06 5.22
N TYR A 120 12.96 -12.59 4.92
CA TYR A 120 12.63 -11.16 4.82
C TYR A 120 12.31 -10.56 6.20
N TYR A 121 13.17 -10.81 7.20
CA TYR A 121 12.91 -10.44 8.59
C TYR A 121 12.65 -8.94 8.81
N SER A 122 13.43 -8.09 8.14
CA SER A 122 13.23 -6.64 8.27
C SER A 122 11.84 -6.24 7.77
N MET A 123 11.36 -6.85 6.68
CA MET A 123 10.02 -6.57 6.14
C MET A 123 8.93 -7.10 7.07
N SER A 124 9.03 -8.35 7.55
CA SER A 124 8.03 -8.93 8.46
C SER A 124 7.92 -8.13 9.76
N THR A 125 9.04 -7.71 10.34
CA THR A 125 9.04 -6.88 11.57
C THR A 125 8.41 -5.51 11.31
N LYS A 126 8.70 -4.90 10.14
CA LYS A 126 8.12 -3.60 9.80
C LYS A 126 6.63 -3.68 9.47
N MET A 127 6.16 -4.75 8.84
CA MET A 127 4.72 -5.01 8.69
C MET A 127 4.00 -5.08 10.04
N ILE A 128 4.54 -5.84 11.01
CA ILE A 128 3.99 -5.91 12.37
C ILE A 128 3.95 -4.51 13.01
N GLN A 129 5.02 -3.73 12.86
CA GLN A 129 5.09 -2.38 13.42
C GLN A 129 4.01 -1.44 12.85
N VAL A 130 3.65 -1.57 11.57
CA VAL A 130 2.70 -0.66 10.91
C VAL A 130 1.30 -1.27 10.72
N GLU A 131 1.00 -2.40 11.36
CA GLU A 131 -0.25 -3.15 11.15
C GLU A 131 -1.50 -2.26 11.27
N THR A 132 -1.58 -1.49 12.35
CA THR A 132 -2.69 -0.56 12.60
C THR A 132 -2.82 0.47 11.47
N SER A 133 -1.70 1.04 11.00
CA SER A 133 -1.70 1.99 9.90
C SER A 133 -2.13 1.38 8.57
N LEU A 134 -1.73 0.13 8.30
CA LEU A 134 -2.19 -0.61 7.12
C LEU A 134 -3.70 -0.87 7.16
N LYS A 135 -4.23 -1.21 8.34
CA LYS A 135 -5.68 -1.41 8.53
C LYS A 135 -6.44 -0.08 8.39
N GLU A 136 -5.92 1.01 8.94
CA GLU A 136 -6.46 2.37 8.75
C GLU A 136 -6.48 2.76 7.27
N LEU A 137 -5.40 2.50 6.54
CA LEU A 137 -5.31 2.76 5.11
C LEU A 137 -6.35 1.96 4.31
N LEU A 138 -6.59 0.70 4.68
CA LEU A 138 -7.64 -0.12 4.09
C LEU A 138 -9.04 0.46 4.33
N ILE A 139 -9.33 0.92 5.55
CA ILE A 139 -10.60 1.58 5.87
C ILE A 139 -10.79 2.83 5.01
N LEU A 140 -9.74 3.65 4.86
CA LEU A 140 -9.77 4.84 4.02
C LEU A 140 -9.97 4.48 2.54
N ALA A 141 -9.29 3.46 2.04
CA ALA A 141 -9.41 3.03 0.65
C ALA A 141 -10.80 2.52 0.31
N VAL A 142 -11.42 1.71 1.18
CA VAL A 142 -12.82 1.24 0.98
C VAL A 142 -13.80 2.42 0.95
N ARG A 143 -13.61 3.42 1.82
CA ARG A 143 -14.42 4.65 1.80
C ARG A 143 -14.21 5.45 0.52
N GLU A 144 -12.96 5.58 0.08
CA GLU A 144 -12.62 6.29 -1.15
C GLU A 144 -13.27 5.64 -2.38
N ILE A 145 -13.23 4.30 -2.46
CA ILE A 145 -13.90 3.54 -3.53
C ILE A 145 -15.42 3.72 -3.48
N HIS A 146 -16.01 3.82 -2.28
CA HIS A 146 -17.44 4.12 -2.15
C HIS A 146 -17.80 5.52 -2.65
N MET A 147 -16.95 6.50 -2.42
CA MET A 147 -17.17 7.87 -2.90
C MET A 147 -16.91 8.03 -4.40
N HIS A 148 -16.09 7.14 -4.99
CA HIS A 148 -15.67 7.17 -6.40
C HIS A 148 -15.88 5.79 -7.05
N PRO A 149 -17.10 5.50 -7.55
CA PRO A 149 -17.46 4.17 -8.06
C PRO A 149 -16.61 3.68 -9.24
N ASP A 150 -15.97 4.58 -9.99
CA ASP A 150 -14.98 4.27 -11.02
C ASP A 150 -13.80 3.46 -10.46
N LEU A 151 -13.39 3.73 -9.21
CA LEU A 151 -12.34 2.96 -8.53
C LEU A 151 -12.77 1.51 -8.26
N LEU A 152 -14.07 1.24 -8.11
CA LEU A 152 -14.57 -0.13 -7.92
C LEU A 152 -14.45 -0.94 -9.21
N GLU A 153 -14.69 -0.33 -10.37
CA GLU A 153 -14.49 -0.97 -11.68
C GLU A 153 -12.99 -1.24 -11.94
N ASP A 154 -12.11 -0.31 -11.56
CA ASP A 154 -10.65 -0.53 -11.59
C ASP A 154 -10.22 -1.71 -10.72
N MET A 155 -10.81 -1.86 -9.54
CA MET A 155 -10.57 -3.00 -8.64
C MET A 155 -11.07 -4.32 -9.24
N LYS A 156 -12.22 -4.30 -9.91
CA LYS A 156 -12.76 -5.46 -10.62
C LYS A 156 -11.85 -5.89 -11.76
N TRP A 157 -11.33 -4.91 -12.53
CA TRP A 157 -10.35 -5.17 -13.59
C TRP A 157 -9.07 -5.78 -13.03
N LEU A 158 -8.53 -5.24 -11.93
CA LEU A 158 -7.33 -5.79 -11.27
C LEU A 158 -7.55 -7.23 -10.80
N ASN A 159 -8.70 -7.52 -10.18
CA ASN A 159 -9.04 -8.86 -9.72
C ASN A 159 -9.13 -9.86 -10.90
N TYR A 160 -9.70 -9.45 -12.04
CA TYR A 160 -9.80 -10.28 -13.25
C TYR A 160 -8.46 -10.44 -13.97
N TYR A 161 -7.63 -9.38 -14.00
CA TYR A 161 -6.32 -9.39 -14.64
C TYR A 161 -5.23 -9.90 -13.68
N THR A 162 -5.31 -11.20 -13.37
CA THR A 162 -4.46 -11.88 -12.39
C THR A 162 -2.97 -11.61 -12.57
N ARG A 163 -2.48 -11.43 -13.80
CA ARG A 163 -1.07 -11.13 -14.10
C ARG A 163 -0.56 -9.83 -13.48
N ALA A 164 -1.41 -8.85 -13.22
CA ALA A 164 -0.98 -7.62 -12.54
C ALA A 164 -0.70 -7.88 -11.05
N LEU A 165 -1.58 -8.63 -10.38
CA LEU A 165 -1.52 -8.90 -8.94
C LEU A 165 -0.63 -10.08 -8.57
N GLU A 166 -0.40 -11.02 -9.48
CA GLU A 166 0.33 -12.25 -9.23
C GLU A 166 1.75 -12.03 -8.68
N PRO A 167 2.58 -11.11 -9.22
CA PRO A 167 3.90 -10.83 -8.64
C PRO A 167 3.81 -10.32 -7.18
N VAL A 168 2.80 -9.51 -6.87
CA VAL A 168 2.55 -8.98 -5.52
C VAL A 168 2.11 -10.10 -4.57
N ARG A 169 1.18 -10.96 -5.03
CA ARG A 169 0.72 -12.14 -4.29
C ARG A 169 1.87 -13.11 -4.05
N ASN A 170 2.75 -13.30 -5.02
CA ASN A 170 3.93 -14.15 -4.86
C ASN A 170 4.88 -13.55 -3.82
N PHE A 171 5.16 -12.26 -3.87
CA PHE A 171 6.02 -11.63 -2.87
C PHE A 171 5.50 -11.76 -1.43
N PHE A 172 4.19 -11.58 -1.22
CA PHE A 172 3.61 -11.58 0.13
C PHE A 172 3.10 -12.93 0.61
N LEU A 173 2.55 -13.78 -0.27
CA LEU A 173 1.78 -14.97 0.13
C LEU A 173 2.35 -16.28 -0.40
N PHE A 174 2.97 -16.30 -1.59
CA PHE A 174 3.34 -17.55 -2.25
C PHE A 174 4.84 -17.70 -2.49
N LYS A 175 5.36 -18.87 -2.14
CA LYS A 175 6.75 -19.20 -2.44
C LYS A 175 6.84 -19.52 -3.92
N ASP A 176 7.45 -18.64 -4.71
CA ASP A 176 8.34 -18.99 -5.83
C ASP A 176 8.86 -17.73 -6.55
N ILE A 177 9.91 -17.13 -6.00
CA ILE A 177 10.89 -16.43 -6.82
C ILE A 177 12.23 -17.11 -6.54
N LYS A 178 12.62 -18.03 -7.42
CA LYS A 178 13.99 -18.52 -7.47
C LYS A 178 14.85 -17.34 -7.87
N ILE A 179 15.53 -16.74 -6.89
CA ILE A 179 16.63 -15.83 -7.15
C ILE A 179 17.75 -16.68 -7.75
N PHE A 180 17.98 -16.52 -9.05
CA PHE A 180 19.15 -17.04 -9.76
C PHE A 180 20.34 -16.11 -9.54
#